data_AF-A0A931JZA2-F1
#
_entry.id   AF-A0A931JZA2-F1
#
_cell.length_a   1.000
_cell.length_b   1.000
_cell.length_c   1.000
_cell.angle_alpha   90.00
_cell.angle_beta   90.00
_cell.angle_gamma   90.00
#
_symmetry.space_group_name_H-M   'P 1'
#
loop_
_entity.id
_entity.type
_entity.pdbx_description
1 polymer ?
#
loop_
_entity_poly.entity_id
_entity_poly.type
_entity_poly.pdbx_seq_one_letter_code
_entity_poly.pdbx_strand_id
1 'polypeptide(L)'
;MNARSMTALAGSTFLAVSMISAGLALAQVNAAPTPAVRTTGIPQRDTLIKMSRPVSIEFKDTRLEDAMKFIADVTQADLEVMWIDDRNTGGLDKEAQISIKADNISALSLLERVLEKATSGQSGASAATWQMSSSGAMQVGTKDRLNKYKRVQLYPIQDLILEVPNYTNAPEFDLQQVLQSASQRGGGSGQSPFRDTNNNNVNRRSPDDKTNDLVSLITSLVEPDQWMESGGDGGSIRAFQGTLIVNAPDYMHRGIDGYPYWPHEDTHVSTVHGRRYVSLGMDNANSTLTGFGTQDVTAVAGGQLVNSDPRKNPPGGSTTPTQPATKTPGPK
;
A
#
# COMPACT_ATOMS: atom_id res chain seq x y z
N MET A 1 -69.43 5.48 -19.17
CA MET A 1 -70.12 5.94 -20.40
C MET A 1 -69.68 7.38 -20.66
N ASN A 2 -69.26 7.87 -21.83
CA ASN A 2 -68.77 7.27 -23.10
C ASN A 2 -67.64 8.23 -23.55
N ALA A 3 -66.42 7.83 -23.95
CA ALA A 3 -65.98 6.90 -25.01
C ALA A 3 -66.03 7.50 -26.44
N ARG A 4 -64.89 7.36 -27.17
CA ARG A 4 -64.61 7.64 -28.60
C ARG A 4 -64.19 9.09 -28.95
N SER A 5 -63.00 9.35 -29.53
CA SER A 5 -62.47 9.13 -30.92
C SER A 5 -62.71 10.37 -31.83
N MET A 6 -61.92 10.72 -32.86
CA MET A 6 -60.86 10.01 -33.61
C MET A 6 -59.90 10.98 -34.35
N THR A 7 -58.93 10.42 -35.10
CA THR A 7 -58.07 10.99 -36.18
C THR A 7 -58.78 11.88 -37.22
N ALA A 8 -58.16 12.74 -38.06
CA ALA A 8 -56.77 13.25 -38.25
C ALA A 8 -56.84 14.65 -38.99
N LEU A 9 -55.98 15.19 -39.89
CA LEU A 9 -54.84 14.73 -40.71
C LEU A 9 -53.94 15.93 -41.18
N ALA A 10 -52.93 15.62 -42.00
CA ALA A 10 -51.89 16.44 -42.66
C ALA A 10 -52.23 17.84 -43.21
N GLY A 11 -51.19 18.70 -43.28
CA GLY A 11 -51.16 19.96 -44.04
C GLY A 11 -49.76 20.59 -44.08
N SER A 12 -48.98 20.40 -45.15
CA SER A 12 -47.53 20.68 -45.17
C SER A 12 -47.09 21.73 -46.20
N THR A 13 -46.49 22.83 -45.72
CA THR A 13 -45.58 23.71 -46.49
C THR A 13 -44.70 24.51 -45.53
N PHE A 14 -43.38 24.34 -45.60
CA PHE A 14 -42.41 25.24 -44.96
C PHE A 14 -41.68 26.05 -46.02
N LEU A 15 -41.64 27.36 -45.86
CA LEU A 15 -40.95 28.27 -46.78
C LEU A 15 -39.45 28.32 -46.42
N ALA A 16 -38.57 28.10 -47.39
CA ALA A 16 -37.13 28.20 -47.17
C ALA A 16 -36.68 29.67 -47.17
N VAL A 17 -36.18 30.16 -46.03
CA VAL A 17 -35.47 31.44 -45.92
C VAL A 17 -33.99 31.15 -45.72
N SER A 18 -33.17 31.46 -46.74
CA SER A 18 -31.72 31.38 -46.62
C SER A 18 -31.20 32.64 -45.92
N MET A 19 -30.67 32.46 -44.69
CA MET A 19 -29.96 33.52 -43.97
C MET A 19 -28.46 33.37 -44.17
N ILE A 20 -27.78 34.48 -44.44
CA ILE A 20 -26.34 34.54 -44.65
C ILE A 20 -25.63 34.40 -43.30
N SER A 21 -24.97 33.26 -43.07
CA SER A 21 -24.16 33.01 -41.87
C SER A 21 -22.80 33.70 -41.98
N ALA A 22 -22.69 34.92 -41.45
CA ALA A 22 -21.40 35.55 -41.22
C ALA A 22 -20.57 34.70 -40.22
N GLY A 23 -19.41 34.23 -40.66
CA GLY A 23 -18.63 33.26 -39.90
C GLY A 23 -17.89 33.86 -38.70
N LEU A 24 -18.46 33.69 -37.49
CA LEU A 24 -17.64 33.71 -36.28
C LEU A 24 -16.84 32.40 -36.21
N ALA A 25 -15.53 32.50 -36.43
CA ALA A 25 -14.62 31.40 -36.15
C ALA A 25 -14.53 31.19 -34.63
N LEU A 26 -15.32 30.27 -34.09
CA LEU A 26 -15.15 29.77 -32.72
C LEU A 26 -13.80 29.06 -32.63
N ALA A 27 -12.81 29.74 -32.07
CA ALA A 27 -11.54 29.14 -31.73
C ALA A 27 -11.79 28.00 -30.73
N GLN A 28 -11.61 26.76 -31.17
CA GLN A 28 -11.68 25.62 -30.26
C GLN A 28 -10.53 25.73 -29.28
N VAL A 29 -10.84 26.13 -28.04
CA VAL A 29 -9.90 26.06 -26.92
C VAL A 29 -9.59 24.59 -26.72
N ASN A 30 -8.44 24.17 -27.25
CA ASN A 30 -8.02 22.79 -27.24
C ASN A 30 -7.67 22.40 -25.80
N ALA A 31 -8.66 21.88 -25.07
CA ALA A 31 -8.53 21.56 -23.66
C ALA A 31 -7.32 20.65 -23.46
N ALA A 32 -6.34 21.14 -22.69
CA ALA A 32 -5.16 20.35 -22.35
C ALA A 32 -5.65 19.03 -21.70
N PRO A 33 -5.10 17.87 -22.08
CA PRO A 33 -5.54 16.60 -21.52
C PRO A 33 -5.35 16.65 -20.01
N THR A 34 -6.45 16.63 -19.26
CA THR A 34 -6.46 16.62 -17.80
C THR A 34 -5.50 15.53 -17.34
N PRO A 35 -4.49 15.82 -16.50
CA PRO A 35 -3.49 14.82 -16.14
C PRO A 35 -4.21 13.65 -15.48
N ALA A 36 -4.21 12.51 -16.18
CA ALA A 36 -4.96 11.33 -15.76
C ALA A 36 -4.48 10.93 -14.37
N VAL A 37 -5.36 11.07 -13.38
CA VAL A 37 -5.05 10.76 -11.98
C VAL A 37 -4.68 9.29 -11.92
N ARG A 38 -3.40 9.00 -11.75
CA ARG A 38 -2.84 7.66 -11.71
C ARG A 38 -3.23 7.00 -10.39
N THR A 39 -4.49 6.57 -10.30
CA THR A 39 -4.90 5.66 -9.24
C THR A 39 -4.12 4.35 -9.38
N THR A 40 -3.59 3.89 -8.27
CA THR A 40 -2.87 2.61 -8.16
C THR A 40 -3.81 1.42 -8.00
N GLY A 41 -5.13 1.64 -8.04
CA GLY A 41 -6.16 0.66 -7.73
C GLY A 41 -6.36 0.41 -6.23
N ILE A 42 -5.55 1.05 -5.37
CA ILE A 42 -5.60 0.94 -3.91
C ILE A 42 -5.80 2.36 -3.36
N PRO A 43 -7.02 2.74 -2.89
CA PRO A 43 -7.30 4.13 -2.54
C PRO A 43 -6.49 4.61 -1.33
N GLN A 44 -6.11 3.72 -0.41
CA GLN A 44 -5.16 4.03 0.67
C GLN A 44 -3.82 4.52 0.13
N ARG A 45 -3.25 3.82 -0.87
CA ARG A 45 -1.97 4.18 -1.48
C ARG A 45 -2.06 5.50 -2.22
N ASP A 46 -3.17 5.76 -2.92
CA ASP A 46 -3.40 7.03 -3.63
C ASP A 46 -3.45 8.22 -2.65
N THR A 47 -4.10 8.05 -1.49
CA THR A 47 -4.11 9.05 -0.41
C THR A 47 -2.71 9.26 0.18
N LEU A 48 -1.92 8.20 0.39
CA LEU A 48 -0.53 8.34 0.86
C LEU A 48 0.40 9.00 -0.17
N ILE A 49 0.25 8.71 -1.47
CA ILE A 49 1.00 9.41 -2.55
C ILE A 49 0.68 10.91 -2.52
N LYS A 50 -0.59 11.30 -2.36
CA LYS A 50 -0.98 12.71 -2.19
C LYS A 50 -0.35 13.37 -0.96
N MET A 51 -0.22 12.64 0.15
CA MET A 51 0.39 13.11 1.40
C MET A 51 1.93 13.12 1.37
N SER A 52 2.56 12.36 0.48
CA SER A 52 4.02 12.40 0.28
C SER A 52 4.54 13.70 -0.36
N ARG A 53 3.65 14.47 -1.00
CA ARG A 53 3.98 15.70 -1.75
C ARG A 53 4.66 16.73 -0.84
N PRO A 54 5.76 17.39 -1.27
CA PRO A 54 6.45 18.40 -0.48
C PRO A 54 5.62 19.68 -0.37
N VAL A 55 5.64 20.28 0.81
CA VAL A 55 4.96 21.53 1.17
C VAL A 55 5.94 22.42 1.95
N SER A 56 5.83 23.73 1.75
CA SER A 56 6.48 24.73 2.60
C SER A 56 5.42 25.69 3.14
N ILE A 57 5.36 25.87 4.46
CA ILE A 57 4.35 26.69 5.14
C ILE A 57 4.89 27.19 6.49
N GLU A 58 4.42 28.35 6.92
CA GLU A 58 4.69 28.90 8.25
C GLU A 58 3.36 29.23 8.93
N PHE A 59 2.92 28.35 9.82
CA PHE A 59 1.79 28.60 10.70
C PHE A 59 2.24 29.46 11.87
N LYS A 60 1.50 30.55 12.11
CA LYS A 60 1.66 31.49 13.22
C LYS A 60 0.31 31.65 13.89
N ASP A 61 0.22 31.24 15.14
CA ASP A 61 -0.97 31.31 15.98
C ASP A 61 -2.27 30.77 15.31
N THR A 62 -2.10 29.77 14.43
CA THR A 62 -3.13 29.30 13.50
C THR A 62 -3.98 28.20 14.14
N ARG A 63 -5.30 28.24 13.94
CA ARG A 63 -6.22 27.20 14.45
C ARG A 63 -5.93 25.84 13.84
N LEU A 64 -6.10 24.77 14.61
CA LEU A 64 -5.92 23.40 14.12
C LEU A 64 -6.90 23.07 12.98
N GLU A 65 -8.14 23.58 13.01
CA GLU A 65 -9.10 23.41 11.93
C GLU A 65 -8.61 24.01 10.59
N ASP A 66 -8.09 25.24 10.61
CA ASP A 66 -7.53 25.88 9.41
C ASP A 66 -6.27 25.17 8.89
N ALA A 67 -5.40 24.72 9.80
CA ALA A 67 -4.18 24.00 9.44
C ALA A 67 -4.47 22.63 8.80
N MET A 68 -5.41 21.87 9.37
CA MET A 68 -5.85 20.58 8.83
C MET A 68 -6.55 20.75 7.48
N LYS A 69 -7.37 21.80 7.33
CA LYS A 69 -8.00 22.15 6.06
C LYS A 69 -6.97 22.52 4.99
N PHE A 70 -5.95 23.33 5.32
CA PHE A 70 -4.85 23.64 4.41
C PHE A 70 -4.13 22.39 3.90
N ILE A 71 -3.88 21.41 4.78
CA ILE A 71 -3.26 20.12 4.37
C ILE A 71 -4.17 19.37 3.39
N ALA A 72 -5.49 19.30 3.66
CA ALA A 72 -6.46 18.69 2.74
C ALA A 72 -6.49 19.40 1.37
N ASP A 73 -6.63 20.73 1.37
CA ASP A 73 -6.73 21.56 0.17
C ASP A 73 -5.47 21.47 -0.71
N VAL A 74 -4.27 21.49 -0.12
CA VAL A 74 -2.99 21.43 -0.87
C VAL A 74 -2.70 20.03 -1.42
N THR A 75 -2.95 18.99 -0.63
CA THR A 75 -2.65 17.60 -1.03
C THR A 75 -3.72 17.01 -1.95
N GLN A 76 -4.97 17.46 -1.81
CA GLN A 76 -6.19 16.83 -2.33
C GLN A 76 -6.39 15.40 -1.78
N ALA A 77 -5.85 15.11 -0.59
CA ALA A 77 -6.03 13.86 0.15
C ALA A 77 -7.42 13.81 0.81
N ASP A 78 -7.95 12.59 0.97
CA ASP A 78 -9.18 12.35 1.71
C ASP A 78 -8.84 12.25 3.21
N LEU A 79 -9.14 13.31 3.98
CA LEU A 79 -8.79 13.43 5.40
C LEU A 79 -10.05 13.42 6.28
N GLU A 80 -10.27 12.34 7.03
CA GLU A 80 -11.33 12.21 8.02
C GLU A 80 -10.81 12.71 9.38
N VAL A 81 -10.95 14.01 9.64
CA VAL A 81 -10.43 14.64 10.87
C VAL A 81 -11.45 14.55 12.02
N MET A 82 -11.02 13.97 13.13
CA MET A 82 -11.86 13.52 14.22
C MET A 82 -11.93 14.54 15.36
N TRP A 83 -12.59 15.67 15.10
CA TRP A 83 -12.81 16.77 16.04
C TRP A 83 -13.61 16.36 17.30
N ILE A 84 -13.36 17.06 18.40
CA ILE A 84 -14.27 17.09 19.56
C ILE A 84 -15.64 17.60 19.10
N ASP A 85 -16.70 16.98 19.61
CA ASP A 85 -18.11 17.27 19.33
C ASP A 85 -18.93 16.98 20.59
N ASP A 86 -20.12 17.55 20.71
CA ASP A 86 -21.04 17.38 21.86
C ASP A 86 -21.32 15.89 22.18
N ARG A 87 -21.19 15.02 21.17
CA ARG A 87 -21.44 13.57 21.26
C ARG A 87 -20.18 12.75 21.51
N ASN A 88 -18.97 13.34 21.43
CA ASN A 88 -17.71 12.60 21.47
C ASN A 88 -16.55 13.49 21.93
N THR A 89 -16.35 13.53 23.24
CA THR A 89 -15.29 14.32 23.91
C THR A 89 -13.87 13.84 23.60
N GLY A 90 -13.70 12.57 23.21
CA GLY A 90 -12.43 12.05 22.71
C GLY A 90 -12.20 12.47 21.26
N GLY A 91 -11.49 13.56 21.02
CA GLY A 91 -11.20 14.07 19.68
C GLY A 91 -10.13 15.15 19.68
N LEU A 92 -9.90 15.76 18.51
CA LEU A 92 -9.02 16.92 18.35
C LEU A 92 -9.75 18.22 18.65
N ASP A 93 -9.08 19.13 19.36
CA ASP A 93 -9.59 20.48 19.62
C ASP A 93 -9.38 21.37 18.37
N LYS A 94 -10.46 21.96 17.86
CA LYS A 94 -10.46 22.84 16.67
C LYS A 94 -9.75 24.16 16.93
N GLU A 95 -9.90 24.69 18.14
CA GLU A 95 -9.45 26.03 18.54
C GLU A 95 -7.98 26.04 18.93
N ALA A 96 -7.37 24.86 19.12
CA ALA A 96 -5.96 24.69 19.49
C ALA A 96 -5.04 25.45 18.51
N GLN A 97 -4.30 26.42 19.05
CA GLN A 97 -3.42 27.29 18.29
C GLN A 97 -2.07 26.60 18.06
N ILE A 98 -1.68 26.45 16.80
CA ILE A 98 -0.38 25.90 16.40
C ILE A 98 0.54 27.00 15.84
N SER A 99 1.83 26.87 16.12
CA SER A 99 2.89 27.65 15.48
C SER A 99 4.01 26.71 15.04
N ILE A 100 4.18 26.57 13.71
CA ILE A 100 5.12 25.62 13.08
C ILE A 100 5.65 26.26 11.80
N LYS A 101 6.98 26.30 11.67
CA LYS A 101 7.65 26.55 10.38
C LYS A 101 8.08 25.22 9.75
N ALA A 102 7.77 25.07 8.48
CA ALA A 102 8.05 23.87 7.69
C ALA A 102 8.55 24.30 6.31
N ASP A 103 9.81 23.98 6.00
CA ASP A 103 10.43 24.26 4.71
C ASP A 103 10.71 22.93 4.00
N ASN A 104 10.09 22.71 2.83
CA ASN A 104 10.25 21.54 1.96
C ASN A 104 10.18 20.17 2.68
N ILE A 105 9.10 19.91 3.43
CA ILE A 105 8.80 18.59 4.03
C ILE A 105 7.56 17.97 3.39
N SER A 106 7.40 16.64 3.45
CA SER A 106 6.16 16.00 3.00
C SER A 106 4.96 16.48 3.82
N ALA A 107 3.78 16.55 3.20
CA ALA A 107 2.55 16.90 3.90
C ALA A 107 2.21 15.92 5.04
N LEU A 108 2.66 14.65 4.95
CA LEU A 108 2.60 13.67 6.02
C LEU A 108 3.46 14.08 7.24
N SER A 109 4.72 14.45 7.03
CA SER A 109 5.58 14.92 8.12
C SER A 109 5.17 16.30 8.66
N LEU A 110 4.47 17.12 7.86
CA LEU A 110 3.79 18.31 8.35
C LEU A 110 2.63 17.93 9.28
N LEU A 111 1.76 16.99 8.87
CA LEU A 111 0.64 16.49 9.66
C LEU A 111 1.10 15.93 11.01
N GLU A 112 2.14 15.08 11.04
CA GLU A 112 2.66 14.51 12.29
C GLU A 112 3.16 15.59 13.27
N ARG A 113 3.85 16.63 12.76
CA ARG A 113 4.28 17.79 13.56
C ARG A 113 3.10 18.63 14.07
N VAL A 114 2.06 18.79 13.26
CA VAL A 114 0.81 19.48 13.64
C VAL A 114 0.11 18.75 14.79
N LEU A 115 -0.01 17.42 14.72
CA LEU A 115 -0.61 16.60 15.78
C LEU A 115 0.23 16.55 17.06
N GLU A 116 1.57 16.55 16.94
CA GLU A 116 2.45 16.69 18.09
C GLU A 116 2.20 18.02 18.81
N LYS A 117 2.15 19.15 18.09
CA LYS A 117 1.89 20.46 18.72
C LYS A 117 0.49 20.57 19.31
N ALA A 118 -0.54 20.13 18.59
CA ALA A 118 -1.91 20.08 19.09
C ALA A 118 -2.04 19.29 20.41
N THR A 119 -1.31 18.17 20.56
CA THR A 119 -1.36 17.39 21.81
C THR A 119 -0.41 17.90 22.91
N SER A 120 0.63 18.64 22.56
CA SER A 120 1.60 19.16 23.54
C SER A 120 1.04 20.25 24.46
N GLY A 121 0.00 20.97 24.04
CA GLY A 121 -0.68 21.99 24.86
C GLY A 121 -1.81 21.46 25.75
N GLN A 122 -2.35 20.28 25.44
CA GLN A 122 -3.60 19.78 26.01
C GLN A 122 -3.34 18.79 27.16
N SER A 123 -3.08 19.30 28.37
CA SER A 123 -2.83 18.48 29.57
C SER A 123 -3.94 17.45 29.81
N GLY A 124 -3.60 16.16 29.68
CA GLY A 124 -4.53 15.04 29.87
C GLY A 124 -5.21 14.53 28.59
N ALA A 125 -4.94 15.12 27.42
CA ALA A 125 -5.40 14.56 26.16
C ALA A 125 -4.63 13.29 25.78
N SER A 126 -5.36 12.24 25.39
CA SER A 126 -4.78 11.06 24.76
C SER A 126 -4.05 11.45 23.47
N ALA A 127 -2.89 10.82 23.23
CA ALA A 127 -2.02 11.19 22.13
C ALA A 127 -2.75 11.09 20.78
N ALA A 128 -2.47 12.03 19.87
CA ALA A 128 -3.06 12.05 18.55
C ALA A 128 -2.13 11.39 17.55
N THR A 129 -2.73 10.69 16.60
CA THR A 129 -2.04 10.01 15.50
C THR A 129 -2.98 9.97 14.30
N TRP A 130 -2.51 9.39 13.21
CA TRP A 130 -3.26 9.16 11.99
C TRP A 130 -3.30 7.67 11.67
N GLN A 131 -4.25 7.21 10.87
CA GLN A 131 -4.33 5.84 10.35
C GLN A 131 -5.07 5.81 9.00
N MET A 132 -4.99 4.70 8.26
CA MET A 132 -5.71 4.52 7.00
C MET A 132 -7.00 3.72 7.21
N SER A 133 -8.12 4.23 6.70
CA SER A 133 -9.41 3.53 6.71
C SER A 133 -9.44 2.41 5.65
N SER A 134 -10.42 1.51 5.75
CA SER A 134 -10.73 0.53 4.70
C SER A 134 -11.25 1.16 3.40
N SER A 135 -11.76 2.40 3.43
CA SER A 135 -12.18 3.14 2.22
C SER A 135 -11.04 3.89 1.52
N GLY A 136 -9.89 4.09 2.20
CA GLY A 136 -8.76 4.85 1.66
C GLY A 136 -8.65 6.29 2.16
N ALA A 137 -9.56 6.73 3.03
CA ALA A 137 -9.44 7.98 3.77
C ALA A 137 -8.34 7.86 4.85
N MET A 138 -7.63 8.95 5.10
CA MET A 138 -6.72 9.07 6.23
C MET A 138 -7.50 9.61 7.43
N GLN A 139 -7.70 8.76 8.43
CA GLN A 139 -8.33 9.11 9.70
C GLN A 139 -7.32 9.77 10.63
N VAL A 140 -7.68 10.91 11.22
CA VAL A 140 -6.78 11.72 12.04
C VAL A 140 -7.47 12.08 13.36
N GLY A 141 -6.94 11.63 14.50
CA GLY A 141 -7.60 11.78 15.80
C GLY A 141 -6.78 11.33 17.00
N THR A 142 -7.38 11.38 18.19
CA THR A 142 -6.81 10.80 19.42
C THR A 142 -6.82 9.27 19.36
N LYS A 143 -5.81 8.62 19.96
CA LYS A 143 -5.72 7.14 20.05
C LYS A 143 -7.04 6.55 20.53
N ASP A 144 -7.64 7.08 21.61
CA ASP A 144 -8.91 6.60 22.19
C ASP A 144 -10.08 6.52 21.18
N ARG A 145 -10.10 7.40 20.18
CA ARG A 145 -11.14 7.40 19.14
C ARG A 145 -10.78 6.48 17.98
N LEU A 146 -9.51 6.43 17.58
CA LEU A 146 -9.02 5.47 16.58
C LEU A 146 -9.11 4.02 17.09
N ASN A 147 -9.01 3.82 18.41
CA ASN A 147 -9.23 2.55 19.11
C ASN A 147 -10.63 1.96 18.91
N LYS A 148 -11.61 2.74 18.42
CA LYS A 148 -12.94 2.23 18.04
C LYS A 148 -12.93 1.44 16.72
N TYR A 149 -11.87 1.57 15.92
CA TYR A 149 -11.73 0.99 14.57
C TYR A 149 -10.70 -0.15 14.53
N LYS A 150 -10.87 -1.15 15.40
CA LYS A 150 -9.98 -2.32 15.47
C LYS A 150 -10.24 -3.29 14.31
N ARG A 151 -9.19 -3.88 13.74
CA ARG A 151 -9.27 -5.04 12.84
C ARG A 151 -8.37 -6.18 13.33
N VAL A 152 -8.79 -7.41 13.04
CA VAL A 152 -7.95 -8.60 13.18
C VAL A 152 -7.05 -8.71 11.96
N GLN A 153 -5.74 -8.86 12.18
CA GLN A 153 -4.75 -9.15 11.16
C GLN A 153 -3.89 -10.35 11.62
N LEU A 154 -3.49 -11.18 10.66
CA LEU A 154 -2.70 -12.39 10.89
C LEU A 154 -1.29 -12.16 10.37
N TYR A 155 -0.28 -12.29 11.23
CA TYR A 155 1.13 -12.17 10.86
C TYR A 155 1.82 -13.54 11.02
N PRO A 156 2.21 -14.22 9.93
CA PRO A 156 2.99 -15.46 10.02
C PRO A 156 4.40 -15.13 10.53
N ILE A 157 4.84 -15.82 11.60
CA ILE A 157 6.19 -15.63 12.18
C ILE A 157 7.05 -16.90 12.08
N GLN A 158 6.60 -17.92 11.34
CA GLN A 158 7.29 -19.22 11.23
C GLN A 158 8.74 -19.09 10.71
N ASP A 159 9.02 -18.15 9.82
CA ASP A 159 10.36 -17.87 9.30
C ASP A 159 11.26 -17.20 10.36
N LEU A 160 10.70 -16.28 11.16
CA LEU A 160 11.42 -15.54 12.21
C LEU A 160 11.82 -16.43 13.41
N ILE A 161 11.06 -17.50 13.68
CA ILE A 161 11.35 -18.44 14.78
C ILE A 161 12.23 -19.64 14.33
N LEU A 162 12.46 -19.79 13.02
CA LEU A 162 13.23 -20.91 12.45
C LEU A 162 14.73 -20.75 12.69
N GLU A 163 15.30 -21.65 13.50
CA GLU A 163 16.76 -21.79 13.61
C GLU A 163 17.24 -22.79 12.57
N VAL A 164 17.97 -22.31 11.55
CA VAL A 164 18.79 -23.17 10.68
C VAL A 164 19.93 -23.74 11.53
N PRO A 165 20.03 -25.07 11.74
CA PRO A 165 21.05 -25.62 12.64
C PRO A 165 22.46 -25.47 12.03
N ASN A 166 23.32 -24.69 12.69
CA ASN A 166 24.72 -24.59 12.30
C ASN A 166 25.51 -25.80 12.82
N TYR A 167 25.82 -26.74 11.92
CA TYR A 167 26.62 -27.94 12.21
C TYR A 167 28.13 -27.67 12.10
N THR A 168 28.63 -26.62 12.79
CA THR A 168 30.08 -26.29 12.82
C THR A 168 30.93 -27.43 13.41
N ASN A 169 30.36 -28.22 14.31
CA ASN A 169 31.01 -29.40 14.89
C ASN A 169 30.74 -30.65 14.04
N ALA A 170 31.24 -30.66 12.80
CA ALA A 170 31.32 -31.89 12.03
C ALA A 170 32.34 -32.85 12.69
N PRO A 171 32.06 -34.16 12.81
CA PRO A 171 33.04 -35.11 13.33
C PRO A 171 34.29 -35.18 12.46
N GLU A 172 35.46 -34.93 13.03
CA GLU A 172 36.73 -35.11 12.32
C GLU A 172 36.96 -36.60 12.05
N PHE A 173 36.86 -36.99 10.78
CA PHE A 173 37.02 -38.38 10.37
C PHE A 173 38.49 -38.71 10.09
N ASP A 174 39.19 -39.20 11.11
CA ASP A 174 40.58 -39.66 10.98
C ASP A 174 40.69 -40.93 10.11
N LEU A 175 40.82 -40.68 8.80
CA LEU A 175 41.09 -41.68 7.78
C LEU A 175 42.34 -42.52 8.07
N GLN A 176 43.33 -41.96 8.78
CA GLN A 176 44.60 -42.62 9.06
C GLN A 176 44.46 -43.62 10.22
N GLN A 177 43.67 -43.29 11.24
CA GLN A 177 43.28 -44.23 12.31
C GLN A 177 42.35 -45.35 11.79
N VAL A 178 41.42 -45.04 10.87
CA VAL A 178 40.58 -46.04 10.20
C VAL A 178 41.41 -46.96 9.29
N LEU A 179 42.39 -46.43 8.55
CA LEU A 179 43.25 -47.23 7.68
C LEU A 179 44.21 -48.14 8.47
N GLN A 180 44.76 -47.65 9.58
CA GLN A 180 45.60 -48.46 10.47
C GLN A 180 44.81 -49.62 11.10
N SER A 181 43.58 -49.36 11.58
CA SER A 181 42.73 -50.42 12.13
C SER A 181 42.25 -51.42 11.07
N ALA A 182 42.05 -51.00 9.81
CA ALA A 182 41.75 -51.90 8.70
C ALA A 182 42.89 -52.89 8.35
N SER A 183 44.15 -52.55 8.66
CA SER A 183 45.31 -53.40 8.36
C SER A 183 45.62 -54.50 9.40
N GLN A 184 44.96 -54.50 10.57
CA GLN A 184 45.38 -55.27 11.75
C GLN A 184 44.45 -56.45 12.11
N ARG A 185 44.40 -57.46 11.22
CA ARG A 185 43.67 -58.76 11.35
C ARG A 185 42.14 -58.71 11.37
N GLY A 186 41.53 -59.74 10.78
CA GLY A 186 40.08 -60.00 10.84
C GLY A 186 39.64 -60.66 12.15
N GLY A 187 38.37 -60.45 12.49
CA GLY A 187 37.72 -60.92 13.72
C GLY A 187 36.57 -59.96 14.06
N GLY A 188 35.34 -60.35 13.73
CA GLY A 188 34.23 -59.39 13.66
C GLY A 188 33.72 -58.89 15.01
N SER A 189 33.56 -57.58 15.14
CA SER A 189 32.51 -56.97 15.97
C SER A 189 32.01 -55.70 15.28
N GLY A 190 30.69 -55.56 15.14
CA GLY A 190 30.04 -54.49 14.36
C GLY A 190 30.02 -53.14 15.05
N GLN A 191 31.18 -52.67 15.52
CA GLN A 191 31.30 -51.41 16.26
C GLN A 191 31.40 -50.23 15.30
N SER A 192 30.28 -49.54 15.04
CA SER A 192 30.27 -48.30 14.26
C SER A 192 31.32 -47.30 14.79
N PRO A 193 32.14 -46.67 13.92
CA PRO A 193 33.14 -45.68 14.35
C PRO A 193 32.49 -44.40 14.90
N PHE A 194 31.24 -44.14 14.53
CA PHE A 194 30.38 -43.11 15.11
C PHE A 194 29.91 -43.50 16.53
N ARG A 195 30.84 -43.60 17.48
CA ARG A 195 30.51 -43.75 18.91
C ARG A 195 30.16 -42.38 19.48
N ASP A 196 28.89 -42.20 19.85
CA ASP A 196 28.33 -40.96 20.41
C ASP A 196 29.22 -40.37 21.52
N THR A 197 29.93 -39.31 21.17
CA THR A 197 30.81 -38.56 22.07
C THR A 197 30.34 -37.13 22.09
N ASN A 198 30.14 -36.60 23.30
CA ASN A 198 29.53 -35.31 23.61
C ASN A 198 28.05 -35.19 23.22
N ASN A 199 27.23 -35.33 24.26
CA ASN A 199 25.84 -34.88 24.34
C ASN A 199 25.81 -33.33 24.28
N ASN A 200 26.16 -32.77 23.12
CA ASN A 200 26.14 -31.34 22.82
C ASN A 200 24.68 -30.88 22.68
N ASN A 201 23.99 -30.84 23.81
CA ASN A 201 22.68 -30.25 23.96
C ASN A 201 22.81 -28.72 23.83
N VAL A 202 22.98 -28.26 22.58
CA VAL A 202 22.93 -26.84 22.22
C VAL A 202 21.63 -26.28 22.79
N ASN A 203 21.72 -25.26 23.63
CA ASN A 203 20.57 -24.67 24.33
C ASN A 203 19.66 -23.88 23.36
N ARG A 204 18.97 -24.61 22.48
CA ARG A 204 17.98 -24.09 21.54
C ARG A 204 16.78 -23.62 22.36
N ARG A 205 16.44 -22.33 22.26
CA ARG A 205 15.16 -21.83 22.81
C ARG A 205 14.02 -22.57 22.11
N SER A 206 12.98 -22.93 22.85
CA SER A 206 11.82 -23.55 22.20
C SER A 206 11.17 -22.54 21.23
N PRO A 207 10.47 -23.01 20.18
CA PRO A 207 9.71 -22.11 19.31
C PRO A 207 8.70 -21.25 20.08
N ASP A 208 8.17 -21.76 21.19
CA ASP A 208 7.23 -21.07 22.07
C ASP A 208 7.94 -19.96 22.88
N ASP A 209 9.15 -20.21 23.42
CA ASP A 209 9.96 -19.17 24.09
C ASP A 209 10.23 -17.99 23.14
N LYS A 210 10.69 -18.27 21.91
CA LYS A 210 10.94 -17.24 20.89
C LYS A 210 9.67 -16.48 20.50
N THR A 211 8.54 -17.18 20.48
CA THR A 211 7.24 -16.59 20.19
C THR A 211 6.83 -15.61 21.30
N ASN A 212 7.09 -15.96 22.57
CA ASN A 212 6.87 -15.06 23.71
C ASN A 212 7.86 -13.88 23.73
N ASP A 213 9.15 -14.12 23.46
CA ASP A 213 10.16 -13.07 23.27
C ASP A 213 9.70 -12.06 22.20
N LEU A 214 9.19 -12.55 21.06
CA LEU A 214 8.75 -11.74 19.92
C LEU A 214 7.46 -10.97 20.23
N VAL A 215 6.50 -11.57 20.95
CA VAL A 215 5.31 -10.85 21.46
C VAL A 215 5.73 -9.72 22.41
N SER A 216 6.64 -9.98 23.34
CA SER A 216 7.17 -8.96 24.27
C SER A 216 7.94 -7.84 23.56
N LEU A 217 8.67 -8.17 22.49
CA LEU A 217 9.35 -7.19 21.64
C LEU A 217 8.35 -6.30 20.88
N ILE A 218 7.26 -6.86 20.37
CA ILE A 218 6.20 -6.08 19.71
C ILE A 218 5.48 -5.18 20.72
N THR A 219 5.07 -5.70 21.88
CA THR A 219 4.32 -4.90 22.87
C THR A 219 5.15 -3.80 23.51
N SER A 220 6.48 -3.95 23.60
CA SER A 220 7.38 -2.90 24.09
C SER A 220 7.80 -1.87 23.03
N LEU A 221 7.86 -2.23 21.73
CA LEU A 221 8.28 -1.33 20.64
C LEU A 221 7.13 -0.66 19.86
N VAL A 222 5.89 -1.15 19.99
CA VAL A 222 4.71 -0.61 19.30
C VAL A 222 3.70 -0.12 20.34
N GLU A 223 3.64 1.19 20.58
CA GLU A 223 2.57 1.84 21.37
C GLU A 223 2.27 1.10 22.70
N PRO A 224 3.26 0.98 23.61
CA PRO A 224 3.17 0.13 24.81
C PRO A 224 2.02 0.54 25.75
N ASP A 225 1.61 1.80 25.71
CA ASP A 225 0.45 2.35 26.44
C ASP A 225 -0.91 1.81 25.95
N GLN A 226 -0.97 1.14 24.81
CA GLN A 226 -2.21 0.77 24.12
C GLN A 226 -2.57 -0.72 24.18
N TRP A 227 -1.68 -1.59 24.65
CA TRP A 227 -1.97 -3.02 24.76
C TRP A 227 -2.79 -3.34 26.01
N MET A 228 -3.75 -4.27 25.88
CA MET A 228 -4.56 -4.76 27.01
C MET A 228 -3.73 -5.35 28.16
N GLU A 229 -2.56 -5.95 27.85
CA GLU A 229 -1.63 -6.48 28.85
C GLU A 229 -0.98 -5.37 29.71
N SER A 230 -0.82 -4.18 29.13
CA SER A 230 -0.32 -2.97 29.81
C SER A 230 -1.45 -2.09 30.38
N GLY A 231 -2.71 -2.57 30.34
CA GLY A 231 -3.88 -1.88 30.86
C GLY A 231 -4.59 -0.93 29.88
N GLY A 232 -4.18 -0.88 28.62
CA GLY A 232 -4.83 -0.07 27.57
C GLY A 232 -6.03 -0.75 26.91
N ASP A 233 -6.79 -0.01 26.09
CA ASP A 233 -7.85 -0.54 25.22
C ASP A 233 -7.61 -0.21 23.73
N GLY A 234 -6.36 -0.21 23.30
CA GLY A 234 -6.01 -0.17 21.88
C GLY A 234 -6.04 -1.56 21.26
N GLY A 235 -5.05 -2.40 21.59
CA GLY A 235 -4.78 -3.66 20.90
C GLY A 235 -4.70 -4.89 21.80
N SER A 236 -4.88 -6.06 21.17
CA SER A 236 -4.60 -7.37 21.75
C SER A 236 -3.82 -8.24 20.76
N ILE A 237 -2.87 -9.01 21.28
CA ILE A 237 -1.98 -9.89 20.52
C ILE A 237 -2.03 -11.30 21.15
N ARG A 238 -2.09 -12.34 20.32
CA ARG A 238 -2.02 -13.75 20.74
C ARG A 238 -1.29 -14.58 19.70
N ALA A 239 -0.43 -15.48 20.13
CA ALA A 239 0.18 -16.46 19.24
C ALA A 239 -0.70 -17.70 19.07
N PHE A 240 -0.73 -18.26 17.86
CA PHE A 240 -1.37 -19.54 17.55
C PHE A 240 -0.67 -20.21 16.35
N GLN A 241 -0.13 -21.42 16.55
CA GLN A 241 0.49 -22.23 15.48
C GLN A 241 1.53 -21.47 14.62
N GLY A 242 2.42 -20.71 15.28
CA GLY A 242 3.46 -19.89 14.62
C GLY A 242 2.93 -18.64 13.90
N THR A 243 1.68 -18.25 14.13
CA THR A 243 1.05 -17.04 13.57
C THR A 243 0.63 -16.13 14.72
N LEU A 244 0.87 -14.83 14.61
CA LEU A 244 0.31 -13.84 15.53
C LEU A 244 -1.08 -13.40 15.05
N ILE A 245 -2.06 -13.53 15.93
CA ILE A 245 -3.41 -12.98 15.77
C ILE A 245 -3.42 -11.64 16.53
N VAL A 246 -3.44 -10.54 15.78
CA VAL A 246 -3.45 -9.18 16.35
C VAL A 246 -4.79 -8.52 16.06
N ASN A 247 -5.56 -8.19 17.09
CA ASN A 247 -6.76 -7.37 16.99
C ASN A 247 -6.47 -5.97 17.53
N ALA A 248 -6.26 -5.01 16.63
CA ALA A 248 -5.81 -3.66 16.94
C ALA A 248 -6.23 -2.65 15.84
N PRO A 249 -6.15 -1.33 16.09
CA PRO A 249 -6.38 -0.30 15.07
C PRO A 249 -5.25 -0.25 14.02
N ASP A 250 -5.52 0.45 12.92
CA ASP A 250 -4.58 0.52 11.79
C ASP A 250 -3.27 1.26 12.13
N TYR A 251 -3.27 2.26 13.04
CA TYR A 251 -2.03 2.89 13.48
C TYR A 251 -1.08 1.93 14.22
N MET A 252 -1.62 0.93 14.94
CA MET A 252 -0.82 -0.10 15.60
C MET A 252 -0.30 -1.13 14.59
N HIS A 253 -1.11 -1.54 13.62
CA HIS A 253 -0.67 -2.41 12.52
C HIS A 253 0.45 -1.76 11.69
N ARG A 254 0.35 -0.45 11.40
CA ARG A 254 1.43 0.34 10.80
C ARG A 254 2.71 0.33 11.64
N GLY A 255 2.59 0.26 12.96
CA GLY A 255 3.73 0.09 13.87
C GLY A 255 4.36 -1.29 13.85
N ILE A 256 3.65 -2.34 13.41
CA ILE A 256 4.17 -3.71 13.31
C ILE A 256 4.89 -3.91 11.97
N ASP A 257 4.18 -3.66 10.86
CA ASP A 257 4.55 -4.12 9.51
C ASP A 257 4.44 -3.00 8.45
N GLY A 258 4.25 -1.75 8.88
CA GLY A 258 4.01 -0.63 7.96
C GLY A 258 2.71 -0.80 7.17
N TYR A 259 2.77 -0.60 5.85
CA TYR A 259 1.66 -0.87 4.94
C TYR A 259 2.11 -1.75 3.77
N PRO A 260 1.46 -2.90 3.50
CA PRO A 260 1.87 -3.82 2.42
C PRO A 260 1.68 -3.23 1.01
N TYR A 261 0.98 -2.11 0.89
CA TYR A 261 0.79 -1.32 -0.33
C TYR A 261 1.74 -0.11 -0.42
N TRP A 262 2.71 0.03 0.49
CA TRP A 262 3.77 1.04 0.46
C TRP A 262 5.15 0.38 0.38
N PRO A 263 6.15 0.96 -0.34
CA PRO A 263 7.50 0.41 -0.33
C PRO A 263 8.09 0.41 1.09
N HIS A 264 8.65 -0.72 1.50
CA HIS A 264 9.17 -0.86 2.86
C HIS A 264 10.47 -0.06 3.04
N GLU A 265 11.26 0.06 1.97
CA GLU A 265 12.47 0.91 1.89
C GLU A 265 12.17 2.40 2.09
N ASP A 266 10.98 2.85 1.65
CA ASP A 266 10.50 4.22 1.89
C ASP A 266 9.98 4.44 3.33
N THR A 267 9.69 3.37 4.08
CA THR A 267 8.99 3.43 5.37
C THR A 267 9.97 3.72 6.52
N HIS A 268 10.27 4.99 6.74
CA HIS A 268 11.20 5.45 7.77
C HIS A 268 10.51 5.56 9.12
N VAL A 269 10.72 4.58 9.99
CA VAL A 269 10.28 4.60 11.39
C VAL A 269 11.31 5.36 12.24
N SER A 270 10.86 6.29 13.09
CA SER A 270 11.72 6.96 14.07
C SER A 270 11.04 7.13 15.42
N THR A 271 11.82 7.19 16.51
CA THR A 271 11.30 7.39 17.86
C THR A 271 11.84 8.69 18.43
N VAL A 272 10.96 9.62 18.77
CA VAL A 272 11.30 10.95 19.29
C VAL A 272 10.49 11.20 20.56
N HIS A 273 11.15 11.63 21.64
CA HIS A 273 10.54 11.82 22.96
C HIS A 273 9.71 10.60 23.47
N GLY A 274 10.11 9.38 23.11
CA GLY A 274 9.40 8.14 23.47
C GLY A 274 8.13 7.84 22.66
N ARG A 275 7.75 8.69 21.70
CA ARG A 275 6.67 8.42 20.73
C ARG A 275 7.27 7.90 19.42
N ARG A 276 6.56 6.98 18.76
CA ARG A 276 6.99 6.35 17.49
C ARG A 276 6.27 6.98 16.30
N TYR A 277 7.04 7.47 15.35
CA TYR A 277 6.61 8.15 14.13
C TYR A 277 6.87 7.23 12.93
N VAL A 278 6.07 7.36 11.86
CA VAL A 278 6.21 6.56 10.64
C VAL A 278 6.19 7.49 9.43
N SER A 279 7.31 8.17 9.22
CA SER A 279 7.52 9.01 8.04
C SER A 279 7.63 8.13 6.80
N LEU A 280 6.60 8.17 5.96
CA LEU A 280 6.63 7.54 4.65
C LEU A 280 7.32 8.48 3.65
N GLY A 281 8.55 8.11 3.27
CA GLY A 281 9.24 8.67 2.12
C GLY A 281 8.59 8.23 0.82
N MET A 282 9.11 8.75 -0.29
CA MET A 282 8.82 8.22 -1.63
C MET A 282 9.98 8.60 -2.55
N ASP A 283 11.04 7.78 -2.61
CA ASP A 283 12.11 8.00 -3.57
C ASP A 283 11.58 7.72 -4.98
N ASN A 284 11.29 8.79 -5.70
CA ASN A 284 10.65 8.74 -7.01
C ASN A 284 11.70 8.42 -8.09
N ALA A 285 12.27 7.21 -8.01
CA ALA A 285 13.00 6.53 -9.08
C ALA A 285 12.07 6.36 -10.29
N ASN A 286 11.99 7.43 -11.09
CA ASN A 286 10.93 7.71 -12.04
C ASN A 286 10.95 6.75 -13.24
N SER A 287 10.41 5.54 -13.02
CA SER A 287 10.24 4.50 -14.03
C SER A 287 9.15 4.88 -15.02
N THR A 288 9.43 5.87 -15.86
CA THR A 288 8.59 6.25 -16.98
C THR A 288 8.56 5.10 -17.98
N LEU A 289 7.44 4.38 -18.04
CA LEU A 289 7.15 3.47 -19.14
C LEU A 289 7.25 4.26 -20.46
N THR A 290 8.34 4.04 -21.20
CA THR A 290 8.72 4.90 -22.34
C THR A 290 7.98 4.43 -23.60
N GLY A 291 6.64 4.53 -23.52
CA GLY A 291 5.70 3.96 -24.49
C GLY A 291 5.62 2.43 -24.45
N PHE A 292 4.73 1.89 -25.27
CA PHE A 292 4.74 0.48 -25.64
C PHE A 292 5.42 0.33 -27.00
N GLY A 293 6.62 -0.24 -27.02
CA GLY A 293 7.29 -0.60 -28.27
C GLY A 293 6.61 -1.81 -28.92
N THR A 294 6.09 -1.65 -30.13
CA THR A 294 5.57 -2.78 -30.90
C THR A 294 6.74 -3.66 -31.35
N GLN A 295 6.90 -4.84 -30.75
CA GLN A 295 7.89 -5.81 -31.23
C GLN A 295 7.30 -6.66 -32.36
N ASP A 296 8.06 -6.83 -33.43
CA ASP A 296 7.69 -7.73 -34.53
C ASP A 296 7.82 -9.19 -34.11
N VAL A 297 6.68 -9.88 -33.96
CA VAL A 297 6.66 -11.32 -33.66
C VAL A 297 6.55 -12.09 -34.97
N THR A 298 7.42 -13.08 -35.18
CA THR A 298 7.34 -13.98 -36.34
C THR A 298 6.46 -15.17 -36.00
N ALA A 299 5.38 -15.38 -36.76
CA ALA A 299 4.49 -16.52 -36.62
C ALA A 299 4.77 -17.57 -37.70
N VAL A 300 4.54 -18.84 -37.40
CA VAL A 300 4.59 -19.92 -38.40
C VAL A 300 3.17 -20.19 -38.91
N ALA A 301 2.92 -19.90 -40.18
CA ALA A 301 1.65 -20.18 -40.85
C ALA A 301 1.92 -21.13 -42.04
N GLY A 302 1.23 -22.28 -42.08
CA GLY A 302 1.40 -23.27 -43.15
C GLY A 302 2.82 -23.87 -43.28
N GLY A 303 3.66 -23.75 -42.25
CA GLY A 303 5.07 -24.16 -42.29
C GLY A 303 6.05 -23.09 -42.78
N GLN A 304 5.58 -21.88 -43.16
CA GLN A 304 6.44 -20.74 -43.47
C GLN A 304 6.44 -19.71 -42.32
N LEU A 305 7.59 -19.06 -42.14
CA LEU A 305 7.78 -17.94 -41.22
C LEU A 305 7.19 -16.67 -41.86
N VAL A 306 6.22 -16.05 -41.19
CA VAL A 306 5.59 -14.79 -41.60
C VAL A 306 5.89 -13.74 -40.52
N ASN A 307 6.44 -12.59 -40.92
CA ASN A 307 6.77 -11.49 -40.02
C ASN A 307 5.70 -10.39 -40.08
N SER A 308 5.49 -9.68 -38.97
CA SER A 308 4.55 -8.55 -38.92
C SER A 308 5.02 -7.31 -39.68
N ASP A 309 6.32 -7.12 -39.92
CA ASP A 309 6.83 -6.05 -40.77
C ASP A 309 6.65 -6.41 -42.25
N PRO A 310 5.77 -5.72 -43.00
CA PRO A 310 5.52 -6.04 -44.41
C PRO A 310 6.75 -5.85 -45.31
N ARG A 311 7.81 -5.18 -44.82
CA ARG A 311 9.09 -5.02 -45.55
C ARG A 311 10.05 -6.20 -45.38
N LYS A 312 9.78 -7.11 -44.43
CA LYS A 312 10.61 -8.31 -44.16
C LYS A 312 10.02 -9.60 -44.75
N ASN A 313 8.78 -9.57 -45.25
CA ASN A 313 8.16 -10.70 -45.93
C ASN A 313 8.66 -10.82 -47.38
N PRO A 314 8.86 -12.04 -47.91
CA PRO A 314 9.38 -12.24 -49.26
C PRO A 314 8.41 -11.72 -50.34
N PRO A 315 8.91 -11.16 -51.45
CA PRO A 315 8.07 -10.50 -52.47
C PRO A 315 7.34 -11.51 -53.36
N GLY A 316 6.21 -12.04 -52.88
CA GLY A 316 5.33 -12.91 -53.66
C GLY A 316 4.16 -13.49 -52.85
N GLY A 317 3.05 -12.75 -52.75
CA GLY A 317 1.88 -13.22 -51.99
C GLY A 317 0.83 -12.15 -51.68
N SER A 318 0.28 -11.48 -52.71
CA SER A 318 -0.78 -10.49 -52.51
C SER A 318 -2.14 -11.13 -52.23
N THR A 319 -2.37 -11.61 -51.00
CA THR A 319 -3.72 -11.96 -50.52
C THR A 319 -4.49 -10.69 -50.16
N THR A 320 -5.03 -10.02 -51.18
CA THR A 320 -5.94 -8.87 -51.02
C THR A 320 -7.12 -9.28 -50.11
N PRO A 321 -7.45 -8.50 -49.05
CA PRO A 321 -8.62 -8.79 -48.23
C PRO A 321 -9.90 -8.73 -49.06
N THR A 322 -10.66 -9.83 -49.14
CA THR A 322 -11.93 -9.88 -49.86
C THR A 322 -12.94 -8.96 -49.17
N GLN A 323 -13.20 -7.80 -49.77
CA GLN A 323 -14.16 -6.82 -49.27
C GLN A 323 -15.58 -7.40 -49.26
N PRO A 324 -16.35 -7.29 -48.16
CA PRO A 324 -17.72 -7.82 -48.10
C PRO A 324 -18.65 -6.98 -48.98
N ALA A 325 -19.33 -7.63 -49.93
CA ALA A 325 -20.20 -6.96 -50.89
C ALA A 325 -21.49 -6.42 -50.25
N THR A 326 -21.63 -5.10 -50.20
CA THR A 326 -22.87 -4.42 -49.81
C THR A 326 -23.91 -4.50 -50.93
N LYS A 327 -25.11 -4.99 -50.61
CA LYS A 327 -26.20 -5.21 -51.58
C LYS A 327 -27.26 -4.09 -51.48
N THR A 328 -27.18 -3.12 -52.38
CA THR A 328 -28.20 -2.05 -52.52
C THR A 328 -29.25 -2.45 -53.56
N PRO A 329 -30.57 -2.24 -53.31
CA PRO A 329 -31.62 -2.55 -54.30
C PRO A 329 -31.68 -1.52 -55.43
N GLY A 330 -32.04 -1.97 -56.64
CA GLY A 330 -32.26 -1.11 -57.81
C GLY A 330 -33.75 -0.77 -58.02
N PRO A 331 -34.06 0.37 -58.67
CA PRO A 331 -35.45 0.79 -58.90
C PRO A 331 -36.03 0.31 -60.24
N LYS A 332 -37.27 -0.17 -60.19
CA LYS A 332 -38.30 -0.09 -61.25
C LYS A 332 -39.69 -0.08 -60.60
#